data_AF-T1H2E5-F1
#
_entry.id   AF-T1H2E5-F1
#
_cell.length_a   1.000
_cell.length_b   1.000
_cell.length_c   1.000
_cell.angle_alpha   90.00
_cell.angle_beta   90.00
_cell.angle_gamma   90.00
#
_symmetry.space_group_name_H-M   'P 1'
#
loop_
_entity.id
_entity.type
_entity.pdbx_description
1 polymer ?
#
loop_
_entity_poly.entity_id
_entity_poly.type
_entity_poly.pdbx_seq_one_letter_code
_entity_poly.pdbx_strand_id
1 'polypeptide(L)' 'MATVTKLIGRKTDFHGKTLWEIVGNLRNFGVGRVVVRSMFERYPEKSFMRILKVEAVPNEENRKVKVT' A
#
# COMPACT_ATOMS: atom_id res chain seq x y z
N MET A 1 -11.84 4.17 34.91
CA MET A 1 -12.90 3.80 33.96
C MET A 1 -12.50 4.33 32.59
N ALA A 2 -12.00 3.48 31.68
CA ALA A 2 -11.58 3.93 30.35
C ALA A 2 -12.81 4.11 29.46
N THR A 3 -13.02 5.32 28.94
CA THR A 3 -14.07 5.61 27.96
C THR A 3 -13.73 4.90 26.64
N VAL A 4 -14.52 3.89 26.28
CA VAL A 4 -14.40 3.16 25.01
C VAL A 4 -14.84 4.09 23.88
N THR A 5 -13.87 4.75 23.24
CA THR A 5 -14.14 5.55 22.05
C THR A 5 -14.48 4.62 20.89
N LYS A 6 -15.74 4.58 20.51
CA LYS A 6 -16.22 3.77 19.38
C LYS A 6 -15.83 4.49 18.09
N LEU A 7 -14.82 3.96 17.40
CA LEU A 7 -14.45 4.46 16.06
C LEU A 7 -15.58 4.12 15.09
N ILE A 8 -16.32 5.14 14.65
CA ILE A 8 -17.38 5.03 13.65
C ILE A 8 -16.74 5.23 12.27
N GLY A 9 -16.71 4.19 11.43
CA GLY A 9 -16.13 4.26 10.09
C GLY A 9 -15.72 2.88 9.54
N ARG A 10 -15.32 2.84 8.27
CA ARG A 10 -14.76 1.63 7.65
C ARG A 10 -13.39 1.35 8.27
N LYS A 11 -13.28 0.24 9.01
CA LYS A 11 -11.97 -0.24 9.48
C LYS A 11 -11.20 -0.77 8.27
N THR A 12 -9.97 -0.29 8.11
CA THR A 12 -9.04 -0.75 7.08
C THR A 12 -7.86 -1.42 7.75
N ASP A 13 -7.66 -2.70 7.47
CA ASP A 13 -6.58 -3.49 8.07
C ASP A 13 -5.28 -3.39 7.24
N PHE A 14 -4.97 -2.19 6.74
CA PHE A 14 -3.73 -1.97 6.01
C PHE A 14 -2.57 -1.88 6.99
N HIS A 15 -1.61 -2.80 6.85
CA HIS A 15 -0.41 -2.84 7.66
C HIS A 15 0.83 -2.81 6.78
N GLY A 16 1.89 -2.14 7.25
CA GLY A 16 3.19 -2.07 6.57
C GLY A 16 3.39 -0.83 5.70
N LYS A 17 4.46 -0.86 4.90
CA LYS A 17 4.83 0.24 4.00
C LYS A 17 3.91 0.29 2.80
N THR A 18 3.67 1.50 2.30
CA THR A 18 2.93 1.69 1.05
C THR A 18 3.71 1.11 -0.13
N LEU A 19 2.98 0.78 -1.21
CA LEU A 19 3.61 0.31 -2.44
C LEU A 19 4.67 1.30 -2.95
N TRP A 20 4.43 2.61 -2.80
CA TRP A 20 5.33 3.65 -3.24
C TRP A 20 6.65 3.66 -2.45
N GLU A 21 6.58 3.49 -1.13
CA GLU A 21 7.76 3.39 -0.29
C GLU A 21 8.56 2.11 -0.55
N ILE A 22 7.88 1.00 -0.87
CA ILE A 22 8.56 -0.25 -1.24
C ILE A 22 9.31 -0.04 -2.56
N VAL A 23 8.60 0.42 -3.59
CA VAL A 23 9.15 0.63 -4.93
C VAL A 23 10.28 1.65 -4.93
N GLY A 24 10.14 2.74 -4.16
CA GLY A 24 11.16 3.79 -4.05
C GLY A 24 12.47 3.34 -3.37
N ASN A 25 12.41 2.32 -2.51
CA ASN A 25 13.60 1.76 -1.84
C ASN A 25 14.31 0.67 -2.66
N LEU A 26 13.75 0.24 -3.80
CA LEU A 26 14.32 -0.82 -4.63
C LEU A 26 15.19 -0.25 -5.74
N ARG A 27 16.32 -0.92 -6.01
CA ARG A 27 17.15 -0.61 -7.19
C ARG A 27 16.31 -0.77 -8.46
N ASN A 28 16.38 0.22 -9.35
CA ASN A 28 15.59 0.30 -10.58
C ASN A 28 14.07 0.21 -10.33
N PHE A 29 13.59 0.75 -9.20
CA PHE A 29 12.16 0.78 -8.84
C PHE A 29 11.50 -0.62 -8.79
N GLY A 30 12.28 -1.68 -8.66
CA GLY A 30 11.76 -3.05 -8.62
C GLY A 30 11.10 -3.53 -9.91
N VAL A 31 11.40 -2.93 -11.06
CA VAL A 31 10.91 -3.41 -12.36
C VAL A 31 11.29 -4.87 -12.58
N GLY A 32 10.32 -5.67 -13.04
CA GLY A 32 10.45 -7.12 -13.22
C GLY A 32 10.12 -7.97 -11.98
N ARG A 33 9.86 -7.34 -10.82
CA ARG A 33 9.47 -8.06 -9.59
C ARG A 33 7.96 -8.23 -9.48
N VAL A 34 7.56 -9.14 -8.60
CA VAL A 34 6.16 -9.46 -8.29
C VAL A 34 5.79 -8.87 -6.94
N VAL A 35 4.60 -8.29 -6.85
CA VAL A 35 4.00 -7.74 -5.64
C VAL A 35 2.70 -8.49 -5.35
N VAL A 36 2.53 -8.88 -4.09
CA VAL A 36 1.31 -9.48 -3.57
C VAL A 36 0.70 -8.54 -2.52
N ARG A 37 -0.62 -8.43 -2.49
CA ARG A 37 -1.35 -7.69 -1.46
C ARG A 37 -2.01 -8.70 -0.52
N SER A 38 -1.95 -8.48 0.79
CA SER A 38 -2.62 -9.35 1.76
C SER A 38 -4.13 -9.48 1.50
N MET A 39 -4.78 -8.44 0.97
CA MET A 39 -6.19 -8.52 0.55
C MET A 39 -6.48 -9.65 -0.45
N PHE A 40 -5.49 -10.08 -1.23
CA PHE A 40 -5.63 -11.17 -2.20
C PHE A 40 -5.44 -12.57 -1.61
N GLU A 41 -4.97 -12.69 -0.36
CA GLU A 41 -4.85 -13.98 0.36
C GLU A 41 -6.21 -14.63 0.63
N ARG A 42 -7.31 -13.87 0.54
CA ARG A 42 -8.67 -14.39 0.65
C ARG A 42 -9.08 -15.35 -0.47
N TYR A 43 -8.37 -15.31 -1.60
CA TYR A 43 -8.66 -16.17 -2.75
C TYR A 43 -7.68 -17.36 -2.74
N PRO A 44 -8.15 -18.58 -3.00
CA PRO A 44 -7.28 -19.76 -3.05
C PRO A 44 -6.31 -19.72 -4.24
N GLU A 45 -6.60 -18.88 -5.23
CA GLU A 45 -5.76 -18.69 -6.41
C GLU A 45 -4.62 -17.71 -6.15
N LYS A 46 -3.44 -18.00 -6.72
CA LYS A 46 -2.26 -17.13 -6.61
C LYS A 46 -2.49 -15.82 -7.38
N SER A 47 -2.89 -14.77 -6.66
CA SER A 47 -3.10 -13.43 -7.20
C SER A 47 -1.91 -12.52 -6.94
N PHE A 48 -1.28 -12.04 -8.01
CA PHE A 48 -0.09 -11.20 -7.94
C PHE A 48 -0.03 -10.17 -9.06
N MET A 49 0.74 -9.10 -8.84
CA MET A 49 0.95 -8.03 -9.82
C MET A 49 2.44 -7.96 -10.19
N ARG A 50 2.75 -7.89 -11.49
CA ARG A 50 4.14 -7.71 -11.96
C ARG A 50 4.41 -6.23 -12.23
N ILE A 51 5.51 -5.71 -11.69
CA ILE A 51 5.95 -4.35 -11.96
C ILE A 51 6.59 -4.30 -13.35
N LEU A 52 5.93 -3.63 -14.29
CA LEU A 52 6.43 -3.47 -15.67
C LEU A 52 7.15 -2.13 -15.87
N LYS A 53 6.57 -1.06 -15.31
CA LYS A 53 7.06 0.31 -15.44
C LYS A 53 6.67 1.07 -14.17
N VAL A 54 7.54 1.97 -13.73
CA VAL A 54 7.27 2.88 -12.61
C VAL A 54 7.65 4.28 -13.08
N GLU A 55 6.70 5.21 -12.98
CA GLU A 55 6.91 6.63 -13.25
C GLU A 55 6.41 7.44 -12.07
N ALA A 56 7.25 8.35 -11.59
CA ALA A 56 6.89 9.28 -10.54
C ALA A 56 6.31 10.54 -11.17
N VAL A 57 5.14 10.97 -10.69
CA VAL A 57 4.57 12.27 -11.02
C VAL A 57 5.23 13.31 -10.09
N PRO A 58 5.53 14.53 -10.56
CA PRO A 58 5.95 15.62 -9.68
C PRO A 58 4.96 15.78 -8.50
N ASN A 59 5.52 15.94 -7.30
CA ASN A 59 4.75 15.96 -6.07
C ASN A 59 4.02 17.29 -5.92
N GLU A 60 2.81 17.38 -6.46
CA GLU A 60 1.89 18.47 -6.12
C GLU A 60 1.44 18.30 -4.66
N GLU A 61 1.71 19.29 -3.81
CA GLU A 61 1.65 19.21 -2.34
C GLU A 61 0.26 18.92 -1.72
N ASN A 62 -0.77 18.58 -2.49
CA ASN A 62 -2.16 18.47 -2.04
C ASN A 62 -2.59 17.07 -1.57
N ARG A 63 -1.73 16.29 -0.90
CA ARG A 63 -2.18 15.03 -0.28
C ARG A 63 -2.95 15.32 1.02
N LYS A 64 -4.28 15.24 0.95
CA LYS A 64 -5.20 15.45 2.08
C LYS A 64 -5.07 14.40 3.20
N VAL A 65 -4.39 13.28 2.94
CA VAL A 65 -4.28 12.14 3.87
C VAL A 65 -2.82 11.88 4.17
N LYS A 66 -2.45 11.95 5.45
CA LYS A 66 -1.13 11.58 5.95
C LYS A 66 -1.09 10.07 6.17
N VAL A 67 -0.07 9.41 5.62
CA VAL A 67 0.26 8.02 5.96
C VAL A 67 1.01 8.09 7.30
N THR A 68 0.51 7.40 8.33
CA THR A 68 1.10 7.34 9.68
C THR A 68 1.76 5.99 9.89
#